data_AF-A0A1Y3AKN4-F1
#
_entry.id   AF-A0A1Y3AKN4-F1
#
_cell.length_a   1.000
_cell.length_b   1.000
_cell.length_c   1.000
_cell.angle_alpha   90.00
_cell.angle_beta   90.00
_cell.angle_gamma   90.00
#
_symmetry.space_group_name_H-M   'P 1'
#
loop_
_entity.id
_entity.type
_entity.pdbx_description
1 polymer ?
#
loop_
_entity_poly.entity_id
_entity_poly.type
_entity_poly.pdbx_seq_one_letter_code
_entity_poly.pdbx_strand_id
1 'polypeptide(L)' 'MSLAKLVPVNRLKYLTKIREVTIDDLTFRLHYRFTFSFLIIGSLLLAGEQFFGKPIQCINVKDGTVPDPVINSYCW' A
#
# COMPACT_ATOMS: atom_id res chain seq x y z
N MET A 1 -15.88 -27.05 -48.86
CA MET A 1 -14.48 -27.38 -49.17
C MET A 1 -13.61 -26.42 -48.36
N SER A 2 -12.77 -26.99 -47.49
CA SER A 2 -12.23 -26.35 -46.28
C SER A 2 -11.14 -25.31 -46.57
N LEU A 3 -11.40 -24.04 -46.26
CA LEU A 3 -10.41 -22.94 -46.29
C LEU A 3 -9.42 -22.99 -45.11
N ALA A 4 -9.62 -23.88 -44.14
CA ALA A 4 -8.79 -23.99 -42.94
C ALA A 4 -7.43 -24.70 -43.17
N LYS A 5 -7.18 -25.26 -44.36
CA LYS A 5 -5.95 -26.02 -44.66
C LYS A 5 -4.79 -25.21 -45.25
N LEU A 6 -4.98 -23.91 -45.54
CA LEU A 6 -3.96 -23.08 -46.19
C LEU A 6 -3.12 -22.22 -45.22
N VAL A 7 -3.48 -22.14 -43.93
CA VAL A 7 -2.73 -21.34 -42.96
C VAL A 7 -1.80 -22.24 -42.13
N PRO A 8 -0.47 -22.14 -42.28
CA PRO A 8 0.47 -22.91 -41.48
C PRO A 8 0.45 -22.43 -40.03
N VAL A 9 -0.16 -23.24 -39.15
CA VAL A 9 -0.39 -22.95 -37.72
C VAL A 9 0.90 -22.60 -36.95
N ASN A 10 2.05 -23.10 -37.41
CA ASN A 10 3.37 -22.78 -36.84
C ASN A 10 3.78 -21.30 -37.00
N ARG A 11 3.28 -20.58 -38.01
CA ARG A 11 3.57 -19.14 -38.19
C ARG A 11 2.70 -18.23 -37.32
N LEU A 12 1.53 -18.71 -36.89
CA LEU A 12 0.63 -17.96 -36.01
C LEU A 12 1.11 -17.94 -34.55
N LYS A 13 1.97 -18.89 -34.16
CA LYS A 13 2.55 -18.99 -32.80
C LYS A 13 3.33 -17.74 -32.37
N TYR A 14 3.89 -17.01 -33.34
CA TYR A 14 4.60 -15.74 -33.10
C TYR A 14 3.65 -14.56 -32.92
N LEU A 15 2.47 -14.61 -33.56
CA LEU A 15 1.43 -13.58 -33.44
C LEU A 15 0.60 -13.75 -32.16
N THR A 16 0.52 -14.96 -31.61
CA THR A 16 -0.09 -15.24 -30.31
C THR A 16 0.83 -14.92 -29.13
N LYS A 17 2.05 -14.39 -29.37
CA LYS A 17 2.87 -13.86 -28.29
C LYS A 17 2.23 -12.56 -27.82
N ILE A 18 1.38 -12.66 -26.81
CA ILE A 18 0.70 -11.54 -26.15
C ILE A 18 1.80 -10.53 -25.80
N ARG A 19 1.81 -9.41 -26.52
CA ARG A 19 2.67 -8.28 -26.21
C ARG A 19 2.19 -7.74 -24.87
N GLU A 20 3.06 -7.60 -23.88
CA GLU A 20 2.70 -6.91 -22.65
C GLU A 20 2.29 -5.48 -23.02
N VAL A 21 0.98 -5.22 -23.02
CA VAL A 21 0.43 -3.89 -23.23
C VAL A 21 0.49 -3.20 -21.88
N THR A 22 1.54 -2.41 -21.67
CA THR A 22 1.63 -1.51 -20.54
C THR A 22 0.77 -0.28 -20.83
N ILE A 23 -0.29 -0.10 -20.06
CA ILE A 23 -1.22 1.05 -20.16
C ILE A 23 -0.68 2.26 -19.37
N ASP A 24 0.34 2.04 -18.53
CA ASP A 24 0.83 3.04 -17.59
C ASP A 24 1.92 3.95 -18.18
N ASP A 25 1.71 5.26 -18.06
CA ASP A 25 2.76 6.26 -18.31
C ASP A 25 3.80 6.26 -17.17
N LEU A 26 5.03 6.71 -17.47
CA LEU A 26 6.11 6.83 -16.48
C LEU A 26 5.68 7.67 -15.26
N THR A 27 4.88 8.71 -15.50
CA THR A 27 4.39 9.62 -14.45
C THR A 27 3.47 8.90 -13.47
N PHE A 28 2.51 8.12 -13.99
CA PHE A 28 1.64 7.29 -13.15
C PHE A 28 2.44 6.24 -12.39
N ARG A 29 3.42 5.64 -13.06
CA ARG A 29 4.30 4.63 -12.47
C ARG A 29 5.14 5.16 -11.31
N LEU A 30 5.64 6.39 -11.44
CA LEU A 30 6.37 7.05 -10.37
C LEU A 30 5.42 7.43 -9.22
N HIS A 31 4.25 7.96 -9.55
CA HIS A 31 3.27 8.43 -8.56
C HIS A 31 2.84 7.31 -7.61
N TYR A 32 2.33 6.19 -8.12
CA TYR A 32 1.81 5.12 -7.24
C TYR A 32 2.90 4.46 -6.41
N ARG A 33 4.14 4.36 -6.93
CA ARG A 33 5.27 3.78 -6.19
C ARG A 33 5.68 4.71 -5.05
N PHE A 34 5.80 6.00 -5.34
CA PHE A 34 6.21 6.97 -4.34
C PHE A 34 5.15 7.14 -3.24
N THR A 35 3.88 7.34 -3.60
CA THR A 35 2.81 7.55 -2.62
C THR A 35 2.62 6.32 -1.75
N PHE A 36 2.64 5.12 -2.34
CA PHE A 36 2.57 3.88 -1.57
C PHE A 36 3.73 3.74 -0.58
N SER A 37 4.99 3.92 -1.02
CA SER A 37 6.14 3.85 -0.13
C SER A 37 6.09 4.90 0.98
N PHE A 38 5.67 6.13 0.67
CA PHE A 38 5.53 7.21 1.65
C PHE A 38 4.49 6.86 2.73
N LEU A 39 3.32 6.37 2.32
CA LEU A 39 2.26 5.97 3.24
C LEU A 39 2.67 4.78 4.12
N ILE A 40 3.40 3.80 3.56
CA ILE A 40 3.93 2.67 4.33
C ILE A 40 4.93 3.14 5.39
N ILE A 41 5.85 4.03 5.04
CA ILE A 41 6.81 4.59 5.99
C ILE A 41 6.07 5.35 7.09
N GLY A 42 5.10 6.21 6.73
CA GLY A 42 4.28 6.93 7.70
C GLY A 42 3.52 5.99 8.66
N SER A 43 2.94 4.91 8.13
CA SER A 43 2.25 3.90 8.93
C SER A 43 3.20 3.18 9.89
N LEU A 44 4.40 2.83 9.44
CA LEU A 44 5.41 2.17 10.29
C LEU A 44 5.93 3.10 11.40
N LEU A 45 6.14 4.38 11.10
CA LEU A 45 6.55 5.38 12.09
C LEU A 45 5.48 5.56 13.17
N LEU A 46 4.22 5.74 12.77
CA LEU A 46 3.10 5.86 13.71
C LEU A 46 2.93 4.59 14.55
N ALA A 47 3.04 3.41 13.92
CA ALA A 47 2.99 2.14 14.65
C ALA A 47 4.15 2.01 15.65
N GLY A 48 5.36 2.45 15.28
CA GLY A 48 6.52 2.46 16.17
C GLY A 48 6.28 3.26 17.46
N GLU A 49 5.74 4.47 17.33
CA GLU A 49 5.40 5.31 18.49
C GLU A 49 4.29 4.68 19.36
N GLN A 50 3.34 3.97 18.75
CA GLN A 50 2.26 3.31 19.48
C GLN A 50 2.72 2.05 20.25
N PHE A 51 3.70 1.31 19.74
CA PHE A 51 4.17 0.05 20.36
C PHE A 51 5.36 0.22 21.29
N PHE A 52 6.28 1.15 20.99
CA PHE A 52 7.52 1.35 21.76
C PHE A 52 7.54 2.68 22.52
N GLY A 53 6.68 3.64 22.17
CA GLY A 53 6.57 4.95 22.80
C GLY A 53 5.40 5.07 23.80
N LYS A 54 5.05 6.30 24.16
CA LYS A 54 3.83 6.61 24.93
C LYS A 54 2.73 6.96 23.92
N PRO A 55 1.73 6.09 23.69
CA PRO A 55 0.77 6.24 22.58
C PRO A 55 -0.10 7.51 22.70
N ILE A 56 -0.44 7.91 23.93
CA ILE A 56 -1.15 9.16 24.22
C ILE A 56 -0.83 9.63 25.64
N GLN A 57 -0.73 10.95 25.82
CA GLN A 57 -0.62 11.58 27.14
C GLN A 57 -1.74 12.61 27.30
N CYS A 58 -2.65 12.35 28.23
CA CYS A 58 -3.79 13.21 28.53
C CYS A 58 -3.47 14.23 29.62
N ILE A 59 -4.14 15.39 29.56
CA ILE A 59 -4.00 16.45 30.56
C ILE A 59 -4.91 16.14 31.76
N ASN A 60 -4.32 16.01 32.95
CA ASN A 60 -5.07 15.76 34.18
C ASN A 60 -5.61 17.08 34.76
N VAL A 61 -6.92 17.34 34.63
CA VAL A 61 -7.56 18.59 35.12
C VAL A 61 -7.55 18.72 36.66
N LYS A 62 -7.30 17.62 37.37
CA LYS A 62 -7.17 17.57 38.83
C LYS A 62 -5.83 16.95 39.24
N ASP A 63 -4.74 17.56 38.79
CA ASP A 63 -3.34 17.21 39.07
C ASP A 63 -3.16 16.17 40.20
N GLY A 64 -3.08 14.90 39.83
CA GLY A 64 -2.77 13.80 40.76
C GLY A 64 -3.93 13.08 41.45
N THR A 65 -5.20 13.41 41.19
CA THR A 65 -6.35 12.65 41.77
C THR A 65 -6.48 11.24 41.19
N VAL A 66 -6.08 11.04 39.93
CA VAL A 66 -6.15 9.76 39.23
C VAL A 66 -4.78 9.46 38.60
N PRO A 67 -4.28 8.22 38.69
CA PRO A 67 -3.00 7.86 38.08
C PRO A 67 -2.99 8.04 36.56
N ASP A 68 -1.89 8.59 36.05
CA ASP A 68 -1.63 8.78 34.61
C ASP A 68 -1.93 7.57 33.72
N PRO A 69 -1.56 6.32 34.05
CA PRO A 69 -1.85 5.18 33.18
C PRO A 69 -3.36 4.94 33.02
N VAL A 70 -4.16 5.24 34.03
CA VAL A 70 -5.62 5.05 34.00
C VAL A 70 -6.26 6.09 33.08
N ILE A 71 -5.89 7.37 33.24
CA ILE A 71 -6.42 8.44 32.39
C ILE A 71 -5.96 8.28 30.94
N ASN A 72 -4.70 7.89 30.71
CA ASN A 72 -4.22 7.64 29.35
C ASN A 72 -4.94 6.45 28.70
N SER A 73 -5.28 5.40 29.45
CA SER A 73 -6.09 4.28 28.94
C SER A 73 -7.57 4.61 28.72
N TYR A 74 -8.11 5.61 29.43
CA TYR A 74 -9.47 6.11 29.24
C TYR A 74 -9.60 7.03 28.02
N CYS A 75 -8.54 7.82 27.74
CA CYS A 75 -8.48 8.73 26.60
C CYS A 75 -8.23 8.06 25.26
N TRP A 76 -7.56 6.90 25.29
CA TRP A 76 -7.27 6.09 24.12
C TRP A 76 -8.52 5.34 23.64
#